data_AF-A0A7X9EU20-F1
#
_entry.id   AF-A0A7X9EU20-F1
#
_cell.length_a   1.000
_cell.length_b   1.000
_cell.length_c   1.000
_cell.angle_alpha   90.00
_cell.angle_beta   90.00
_cell.angle_gamma   90.00
#
_symmetry.space_group_name_H-M   'P 1'
#
loop_
_entity.id
_entity.type
_entity.pdbx_description
1 polymer ?
#
loop_
_entity_poly.entity_id
_entity_poly.type
_entity_poly.pdbx_seq_one_letter_code
_entity_poly.pdbx_strand_id
1 'polypeptide(L)'
;MIGIDIVDIDRLRKAVARTPRLLHRVFTEREIDYCFRKKDPFPSLAARFAAREALRKLDQVFIAGIRFHDTEVIVDTEGRPGWALHGNALEKSRAAG
;
A
#
# COMPACT_ATOMS: atom_id res chain seq x y z
N MET A 1 -5.25 -9.00 -16.03
CA MET A 1 -6.27 -9.24 -14.98
C MET A 1 -6.64 -7.91 -14.33
N ILE A 2 -7.75 -7.81 -13.60
CA ILE A 2 -8.12 -6.60 -12.84
C ILE A 2 -8.22 -6.98 -11.36
N GLY A 3 -7.64 -6.16 -10.49
CA GLY A 3 -7.69 -6.31 -9.05
C GLY A 3 -8.54 -5.20 -8.43
N ILE A 4 -9.45 -5.57 -7.53
CA ILE A 4 -10.28 -4.63 -6.77
C ILE A 4 -10.26 -5.04 -5.29
N ASP A 5 -10.28 -4.05 -4.41
CA ASP A 5 -10.37 -4.25 -2.97
C ASP A 5 -11.10 -3.10 -2.28
N ILE A 6 -11.78 -3.39 -1.17
CA ILE A 6 -12.53 -2.42 -0.37
C ILE A 6 -12.09 -2.58 1.08
N VAL A 7 -11.71 -1.47 1.71
CA VAL A 7 -11.21 -1.45 3.09
C VAL A 7 -12.10 -0.56 3.93
N ASP A 8 -12.61 -1.12 5.02
CA ASP A 8 -13.32 -0.38 6.05
C ASP A 8 -12.35 0.49 6.87
N ILE A 9 -12.57 1.80 6.87
CA ILE A 9 -11.71 2.80 7.52
C ILE A 9 -11.69 2.60 9.03
N ASP A 10 -12.84 2.33 9.65
CA ASP A 10 -12.96 2.17 11.10
C ASP A 10 -12.34 0.86 11.58
N ARG A 11 -12.43 -0.20 10.76
CA ARG A 11 -11.74 -1.46 11.02
C ARG A 11 -10.23 -1.28 10.99
N LEU A 12 -9.70 -0.55 10.00
CA LEU A 12 -8.28 -0.22 9.95
C LEU A 12 -7.87 0.63 11.15
N ARG A 13 -8.68 1.63 11.51
CA ARG A 13 -8.45 2.48 12.69
C ARG A 13 -8.35 1.68 13.98
N LYS A 14 -9.31 0.79 14.23
CA LYS A 14 -9.31 -0.10 15.38
C LYS A 14 -8.12 -1.06 15.35
N ALA A 15 -7.74 -1.58 14.18
CA ALA A 15 -6.61 -2.48 14.04
C ALA A 15 -5.26 -1.79 14.38
N VAL A 16 -5.04 -0.59 13.87
CA VAL A 16 -3.84 0.22 14.17
C VAL A 16 -3.84 0.65 15.64
N ALA A 17 -4.98 1.07 16.20
CA ALA A 17 -5.08 1.42 17.62
C ALA A 17 -4.76 0.22 18.53
N ARG A 18 -5.26 -0.98 18.20
CA ARG A 18 -4.98 -2.22 18.94
C ARG A 18 -3.53 -2.67 18.78
N THR A 19 -2.90 -2.40 17.64
CA THR A 19 -1.53 -2.84 17.36
C THR A 19 -0.78 -1.74 16.63
N PRO A 20 -0.20 -0.76 17.34
CA PRO A 20 0.44 0.40 16.73
C PRO A 20 1.58 0.05 15.75
N ARG A 21 2.32 -1.03 16.04
CA ARG A 21 3.38 -1.55 15.14
C ARG A 21 2.87 -2.01 13.77
N LEU A 22 1.56 -2.23 13.62
CA LEU A 22 0.95 -2.59 12.33
C LEU A 22 1.23 -1.52 11.28
N LEU A 23 1.21 -0.25 11.68
CA LEU A 23 1.41 0.88 10.77
C LEU A 23 2.76 0.76 10.05
N HIS A 24 3.86 0.66 10.81
CA HIS A 24 5.22 0.52 10.27
C HIS A 24 5.54 -0.86 9.70
N ARG A 25 4.65 -1.85 9.87
CA ARG A 25 4.80 -3.17 9.24
C ARG A 25 4.19 -3.22 7.83
N VAL A 26 3.19 -2.37 7.60
CA VAL A 26 2.36 -2.41 6.40
C VAL A 26 2.67 -1.25 5.46
N PHE A 27 2.96 -0.07 6.00
CA PHE A 27 3.17 1.16 5.24
C PHE A 27 4.64 1.58 5.31
N THR A 28 5.14 2.15 4.21
CA THR A 28 6.47 2.78 4.19
C THR A 28 6.47 4.06 5.04
N GLU A 29 7.63 4.49 5.50
CA GLU A 29 7.75 5.77 6.23
C GLU A 29 7.22 6.95 5.40
N ARG A 30 7.50 6.96 4.09
CA ARG A 30 7.01 8.00 3.18
C ARG A 30 5.47 7.99 3.03
N GLU A 31 4.84 6.82 3.01
CA GLU A 31 3.37 6.73 3.01
C GLU A 31 2.77 7.21 4.33
N ILE A 32 3.39 6.84 5.45
CA ILE A 32 3.00 7.31 6.78
C ILE A 32 3.10 8.83 6.83
N ASP A 33 4.25 9.40 6.49
CA ASP A 33 4.46 10.85 6.46
C ASP A 33 3.44 11.57 5.58
N TYR A 34 3.16 11.03 4.39
CA TYR A 34 2.14 11.59 3.51
C TYR A 34 0.75 11.57 4.13
N CYS A 35 0.35 10.45 4.73
CA CYS A 35 -1.00 10.30 5.30
C CYS A 35 -1.18 11.17 6.55
N PHE A 36 -0.17 11.24 7.42
CA PHE A 36 -0.23 11.98 8.68
C PHE A 36 -0.13 13.50 8.53
N ARG A 37 0.20 14.01 7.33
CA ARG A 37 0.04 15.44 6.99
C ARG A 37 -1.41 15.87 6.79
N LYS A 38 -2.34 14.91 6.65
CA LYS A 38 -3.78 15.19 6.46
C LYS A 38 -4.47 15.32 7.81
N LYS A 39 -5.62 16.02 7.83
CA LYS A 39 -6.46 16.18 9.03
C LYS A 39 -6.86 14.83 9.64
N ASP A 40 -7.21 13.85 8.80
CA ASP A 40 -7.42 12.46 9.20
C ASP A 40 -6.61 11.53 8.29
N PRO A 41 -5.62 10.78 8.82
CA PRO A 41 -4.79 9.91 8.01
C PRO A 41 -5.50 8.63 7.54
N PHE A 42 -6.53 8.18 8.25
CA PHE A 42 -7.07 6.82 8.06
C PHE A 42 -7.78 6.57 6.73
N PRO A 43 -8.55 7.51 6.14
CA PRO A 43 -9.07 7.34 4.78
C PRO A 43 -7.95 7.13 3.76
N SER A 44 -6.85 7.89 3.91
CA SER A 44 -5.68 7.81 3.03
C SER A 44 -4.87 6.52 3.23
N LEU A 45 -4.77 6.03 4.47
CA LEU A 45 -4.17 4.73 4.79
C LEU A 45 -5.01 3.58 4.27
N ALA A 46 -6.33 3.65 4.40
CA ALA A 46 -7.26 2.63 3.91
C ALA A 46 -7.21 2.50 2.39
N ALA A 47 -7.19 3.63 1.66
CA ALA A 47 -7.04 3.63 0.21
C ALA A 47 -5.71 2.98 -0.24
N ARG A 48 -4.61 3.23 0.48
CA ARG A 48 -3.31 2.60 0.18
C ARG A 48 -3.30 1.11 0.48
N PHE A 49 -3.94 0.71 1.57
CA PHE A 49 -4.09 -0.71 1.91
C PHE A 49 -4.90 -1.43 0.84
N ALA A 50 -6.04 -0.86 0.42
CA ALA A 50 -6.87 -1.39 -0.66
C ALA A 50 -6.09 -1.48 -1.98
N ALA A 51 -5.32 -0.45 -2.33
CA ALA A 51 -4.50 -0.46 -3.53
C ALA A 51 -3.48 -1.63 -3.52
N ARG A 52 -2.83 -1.92 -2.38
CA ARG A 52 -1.89 -3.04 -2.25
C ARG A 52 -2.57 -4.39 -2.38
N GLU A 53 -3.75 -4.57 -1.78
CA GLU A 53 -4.53 -5.80 -1.93
C GLU A 53 -5.04 -5.97 -3.36
N ALA A 54 -5.43 -4.89 -4.03
CA ALA A 54 -5.79 -4.90 -5.45
C ALA A 54 -4.59 -5.28 -6.34
N LEU A 55 -3.39 -4.73 -6.08
CA LEU A 55 -2.15 -5.08 -6.79
C LEU A 55 -1.82 -6.57 -6.66
N ARG A 56 -1.95 -7.14 -5.46
CA ARG A 56 -1.75 -8.57 -5.20
C ARG A 56 -2.72 -9.47 -5.98
N LYS A 57 -3.89 -8.95 -6.36
CA LYS A 57 -4.87 -9.65 -7.17
C LYS A 57 -4.63 -9.52 -8.68
N LEU A 58 -3.64 -8.73 -9.13
CA LEU A 58 -3.34 -8.61 -10.55
C LEU A 58 -2.57 -9.80 -11.09
N ASP A 59 -1.59 -10.28 -10.32
CA ASP A 59 -0.71 -11.38 -10.71
C ASP A 59 -0.10 -12.08 -9.49
N GLN A 60 0.16 -13.39 -9.61
CA GLN A 60 0.87 -14.20 -8.61
C GLN A 60 2.27 -13.66 -8.27
N VAL A 61 2.90 -12.96 -9.22
CA VAL A 61 4.16 -12.23 -9.04
C VAL A 61 4.14 -11.31 -7.82
N PHE A 62 3.00 -10.66 -7.55
CA PHE A 62 2.85 -9.72 -6.43
C PHE A 62 2.50 -10.39 -5.09
N ILE A 63 2.32 -11.71 -5.08
CA ILE A 63 1.96 -12.48 -3.88
C ILE A 63 3.20 -13.17 -3.30
N ALA A 64 3.89 -13.99 -4.10
CA ALA A 64 4.96 -14.85 -3.61
C ALA A 64 6.25 -14.04 -3.34
N GLY A 65 6.70 -13.98 -2.08
CA GLY A 65 7.99 -13.38 -1.74
C GLY A 65 8.07 -11.86 -1.87
N ILE A 66 6.92 -11.18 -1.93
CA ILE A 66 6.82 -9.71 -1.93
C ILE A 66 6.46 -9.22 -0.53
N ARG A 67 7.37 -8.47 0.10
CA ARG A 67 7.10 -7.82 1.38
C ARG A 67 6.17 -6.63 1.16
N PHE A 68 5.49 -6.18 2.21
CA PHE A 68 4.70 -4.95 2.12
C PHE A 68 5.57 -3.79 1.59
N HIS A 69 6.72 -3.53 2.19
CA HIS A 69 7.56 -2.39 1.80
C HIS A 69 8.24 -2.52 0.42
N ASP A 70 8.09 -3.67 -0.27
CA ASP A 70 8.54 -3.81 -1.66
C ASP A 70 7.56 -3.11 -2.64
N THR A 71 6.40 -2.66 -2.16
CA THR A 71 5.41 -1.90 -2.93
C THR A 71 5.04 -0.64 -2.17
N GLU A 72 4.84 0.47 -2.88
CA GLU A 72 4.53 1.76 -2.29
C GLU A 72 3.59 2.54 -3.20
N VAL A 73 2.55 3.15 -2.62
CA VAL A 73 1.67 4.09 -3.33
C VAL A 73 2.23 5.50 -3.20
N ILE A 74 2.74 6.02 -4.31
CA ILE A 74 3.23 7.39 -4.43
C ILE A 74 2.15 8.31 -4.99
N VAL A 75 2.28 9.60 -4.74
CA VAL A 75 1.43 10.65 -5.31
C VAL A 75 2.35 11.69 -5.92
N ASP A 76 2.15 12.01 -7.20
CA ASP A 76 2.95 13.02 -7.90
C ASP A 76 2.57 14.46 -7.48
N THR A 77 3.27 15.45 -8.03
CA THR A 77 3.03 16.86 -7.75
C THR A 77 1.66 17.36 -8.23
N GLU A 78 1.03 16.66 -9.18
CA GLU A 78 -0.32 16.95 -9.69
C GLU A 78 -1.41 16.22 -8.88
N GLY A 79 -1.02 15.39 -7.90
CA GLY A 79 -1.95 14.63 -7.06
C GLY A 79 -2.34 13.28 -7.65
N ARG A 80 -1.73 12.84 -8.75
CA ARG A 80 -2.03 11.53 -9.36
C ARG A 80 -1.34 10.41 -8.59
N PRO A 81 -2.06 9.34 -8.22
CA PRO A 81 -1.46 8.18 -7.59
C PRO A 81 -0.67 7.34 -8.60
N GLY A 82 0.40 6.70 -8.13
CA GLY A 82 1.20 5.75 -8.88
C GLY A 82 1.84 4.69 -7.99
N TRP A 83 2.54 3.73 -8.61
CA TRP A 83 3.28 2.68 -7.92
C TRP A 83 4.78 2.95 -7.95
N ALA A 84 5.42 2.86 -6.79
CA ALA A 84 6.85 2.60 -6.69
C ALA A 84 7.06 1.14 -6.25
N LEU A 85 7.80 0.38 -7.06
CA LEU A 85 8.19 -0.99 -6.76
C LEU A 85 9.66 -1.02 -6.32
N HIS A 86 9.94 -1.77 -5.26
CA HIS A 86 11.25 -1.92 -4.65
C HIS A 86 11.58 -3.41 -4.49
N GLY A 87 12.86 -3.74 -4.31
CA GLY A 87 13.32 -5.10 -4.03
C GLY A 87 12.72 -6.15 -4.98
N ASN A 88 12.21 -7.25 -4.40
CA ASN A 88 11.67 -8.37 -5.17
C ASN A 88 10.47 -7.98 -6.05
N ALA A 89 9.68 -6.97 -5.69
CA ALA A 89 8.53 -6.57 -6.51
C ALA A 89 8.99 -5.95 -7.83
N LEU A 90 10.06 -5.14 -7.77
CA LEU A 90 10.66 -4.54 -8.96
C LEU A 90 11.34 -5.59 -9.83
N GLU A 91 12.11 -6.49 -9.23
CA GLU A 91 12.80 -7.57 -9.95
C GLU A 91 11.82 -8.46 -10.71
N LYS A 92 10.76 -8.92 -10.03
CA LYS A 92 9.77 -9.78 -10.67
C LYS A 92 8.91 -9.04 -11.69
N SER A 93 8.55 -7.79 -11.44
CA SER A 93 7.82 -6.99 -12.43
C SER A 93 8.62 -6.80 -13.72
N ARG A 94 9.93 -6.61 -13.63
CA ARG A 94 10.81 -6.50 -14.81
C ARG A 94 10.94 -7.83 -15.57
N ALA A 95 10.96 -8.95 -14.85
CA ALA A 95 11.03 -10.27 -15.47
C ALA A 95 9.73 -10.67 -16.18
N ALA A 96 8.59 -10.08 -15.77
CA ALA A 96 7.27 -10.37 -16.34
C ALA A 96 6.97 -9.64 -17.67
N GLY A 97 7.77 -8.63 -18.05
CA GLY A 97 7.61 -7.86 -19.29
C GLY A 97 6.74 -6.61 -19.12
#